data_AF-X1EF62-F1
#
_entry.id   AF-X1EF62-F1
#
_cell.length_a   1.000
_cell.length_b   1.000
_cell.length_c   1.000
_cell.angle_alpha   90.00
_cell.angle_beta   90.00
_cell.angle_gamma   90.00
#
_symmetry.space_group_name_H-M   'P 1'
#
loop_
_entity.id
_entity.type
_entity.pdbx_description
1 polymer ?
#
loop_
_entity_poly.entity_id
_entity_poly.type
_entity_poly.pdbx_seq_one_letter_code
_entity_poly.pdbx_strand_id
1 'polypeptide(L)'
;MFRVNYPNKIFDSIGLKQVAQACARAVNHQGSITAIIGEVGVGKTVAVYDALGRIESKGVYVVWAKQPEKERLRIGGIMAAMIRFFGEDPRRDMEARTEQLRRLLGMKSKDHRIVLVIDEAHALHRNTMRALKRLLKLGFGRRMGL
;
A
#
# COMPACT_ATOMS: atom_id res chain seq x y z
N MET A 1 8.27 9.23 -13.34
CA MET A 1 7.24 9.85 -12.48
C MET A 1 6.12 10.33 -13.41
N PHE A 2 5.02 9.58 -13.56
CA PHE A 2 3.94 9.96 -14.46
C PHE A 2 2.99 10.91 -13.73
N ARG A 3 3.06 12.21 -14.03
CA ARG A 3 2.02 13.19 -13.68
C ARG A 3 1.00 13.19 -14.80
N VAL A 4 -0.13 12.52 -14.58
CA VAL A 4 -1.28 12.64 -15.49
C VAL A 4 -2.07 13.86 -15.05
N ASN A 5 -2.10 14.89 -15.89
CA ASN A 5 -2.82 16.13 -15.65
C ASN A 5 -4.27 15.92 -16.10
N TYR A 6 -5.10 15.35 -15.22
CA TYR A 6 -6.53 15.24 -15.50
C TYR A 6 -7.20 16.60 -15.23
N PRO A 7 -8.06 17.09 -16.14
CA PRO A 7 -8.77 18.36 -15.94
C PRO A 7 -9.59 18.29 -14.65
N ASN A 8 -9.52 19.36 -13.86
CA ASN A 8 -10.08 19.52 -12.49
C ASN A 8 -11.61 19.33 -12.35
N LYS A 9 -12.32 18.83 -13.38
CA LYS A 9 -13.80 18.83 -13.47
C LYS A 9 -14.46 17.48 -13.78
N ILE A 10 -13.75 16.34 -13.68
CA ILE A 10 -14.36 15.02 -13.93
C ILE A 10 -14.81 14.32 -12.61
N PHE A 11 -14.47 14.89 -11.44
CA PHE A 11 -14.39 14.10 -10.20
C PHE A 11 -15.51 14.29 -9.16
N ASP A 12 -16.74 14.65 -9.56
CA ASP A 12 -17.85 14.87 -8.62
C ASP A 12 -18.78 13.65 -8.42
N SER A 13 -18.45 12.52 -9.04
CA SER A 13 -19.28 11.31 -8.96
C SER A 13 -19.24 10.69 -7.56
N ILE A 14 -20.38 10.10 -7.15
CA ILE A 14 -20.55 9.41 -5.87
C ILE A 14 -19.45 8.35 -5.67
N GLY A 15 -19.06 7.63 -6.73
CA GLY A 15 -18.03 6.59 -6.67
C GLY A 15 -16.65 7.11 -6.27
N LEU A 16 -16.27 8.32 -6.69
CA LEU A 16 -14.99 8.91 -6.33
C LEU A 16 -14.94 9.36 -4.88
N LYS A 17 -16.04 9.94 -4.39
CA LYS A 17 -16.20 10.29 -2.97
C LYS A 17 -16.12 9.03 -2.10
N GLN A 18 -16.70 7.92 -2.54
CA GLN A 18 -16.59 6.62 -1.86
C GLN A 18 -15.15 6.09 -1.85
N VAL A 19 -14.41 6.17 -2.96
CA VAL A 19 -12.99 5.78 -3.01
C VAL A 19 -12.15 6.63 -2.07
N ALA A 20 -12.33 7.95 -2.07
CA ALA A 20 -11.60 8.84 -1.18
C ALA A 20 -11.89 8.55 0.30
N GLN A 21 -13.16 8.29 0.65
CA GLN A 21 -13.54 7.86 1.99
C GLN A 21 -12.91 6.51 2.37
N ALA A 22 -12.87 5.54 1.44
CA ALA A 22 -12.22 4.25 1.66
C ALA A 22 -10.71 4.41 1.91
N CYS A 23 -10.03 5.25 1.12
CA CYS A 23 -8.61 5.58 1.33
C CYS A 23 -8.38 6.26 2.69
N ALA A 24 -9.22 7.24 3.06
CA ALA A 24 -9.13 7.90 4.36
C ALA A 24 -9.33 6.92 5.52
N ARG A 25 -10.31 6.01 5.42
CA ARG A 25 -10.54 4.93 6.40
C ARG A 25 -9.33 4.01 6.48
N ALA A 26 -8.75 3.59 5.36
CA ALA A 26 -7.56 2.73 5.34
C ALA A 26 -6.34 3.39 6.01
N VAL A 27 -6.16 4.70 5.82
CA VAL A 27 -5.07 5.49 6.43
C VAL A 27 -5.29 5.69 7.94
N ASN A 28 -6.54 5.90 8.37
CA ASN A 28 -6.88 6.19 9.76
C ASN A 28 -7.02 4.93 10.61
N HIS A 29 -7.52 3.83 10.04
CA HIS A 29 -7.70 2.55 10.72
C HIS A 29 -6.52 1.63 10.46
N GLN A 30 -5.58 1.68 11.38
CA GLN A 30 -4.40 0.85 11.29
C GLN A 30 -4.76 -0.63 11.50
N GLY A 31 -4.10 -1.52 10.76
CA GLY A 31 -4.30 -2.96 10.90
C GLY A 31 -5.48 -3.48 10.09
N SER A 32 -6.04 -2.63 9.24
CA SER A 32 -7.10 -2.97 8.31
C SER A 32 -6.55 -3.28 6.92
N ILE A 33 -7.31 -4.09 6.18
CA ILE A 33 -7.17 -4.22 4.73
C ILE A 33 -8.47 -3.67 4.15
N THR A 34 -8.37 -2.69 3.26
CA THR A 34 -9.52 -2.10 2.56
C THR A 34 -9.46 -2.53 1.11
N ALA A 35 -10.53 -3.13 0.60
CA ALA A 35 -10.67 -3.49 -0.80
C ALA A 35 -11.53 -2.43 -1.52
N ILE A 36 -11.09 -2.02 -2.70
CA ILE A 36 -11.82 -1.11 -3.58
C ILE A 36 -12.16 -1.89 -4.84
N ILE A 37 -13.45 -2.13 -5.06
CA ILE A 37 -13.97 -2.95 -6.17
C ILE A 37 -14.88 -2.11 -7.08
N GLY A 38 -15.07 -2.58 -8.31
CA GLY A 38 -15.92 -1.96 -9.31
C GLY A 38 -15.52 -2.41 -10.71
N GLU A 39 -16.27 -2.01 -11.73
CA GLU A 39 -16.02 -2.40 -13.12
C GLU A 39 -14.66 -1.92 -13.64
N VAL A 40 -14.11 -2.63 -14.63
CA VAL A 40 -12.89 -2.24 -15.31
C VAL A 40 -13.13 -0.91 -16.04
N GLY A 41 -12.14 -0.01 -16.04
CA GLY A 41 -12.25 1.28 -16.74
C GLY A 41 -13.00 2.40 -15.99
N VAL A 42 -13.65 2.11 -14.86
CA VAL A 42 -14.40 3.13 -14.07
C VAL A 42 -13.51 4.15 -13.33
N GLY A 43 -12.18 4.08 -13.51
CA GLY A 43 -11.24 5.05 -12.94
C GLY A 43 -10.82 4.81 -11.48
N LYS A 44 -11.06 3.62 -10.91
CA LYS A 44 -10.67 3.29 -9.50
C LYS A 44 -9.21 3.62 -9.21
N THR A 45 -8.29 3.16 -10.04
CA THR A 45 -6.86 3.37 -9.85
C THR A 45 -6.52 4.86 -9.85
N VAL A 46 -7.08 5.64 -10.78
CA VAL A 46 -6.91 7.11 -10.85
C VAL A 46 -7.45 7.78 -9.58
N ALA A 47 -8.63 7.36 -9.11
CA ALA A 47 -9.25 7.86 -7.89
C ALA A 47 -8.42 7.58 -6.64
N VAL A 48 -7.84 6.38 -6.54
CA VAL A 48 -6.93 6.02 -5.43
C VAL A 48 -5.65 6.85 -5.48
N TYR A 49 -5.08 7.08 -6.67
CA TYR A 49 -3.92 7.97 -6.83
C TYR A 49 -4.21 9.39 -6.37
N ASP A 50 -5.33 9.98 -6.81
CA ASP A 50 -5.71 11.33 -6.42
C ASP A 50 -5.97 11.41 -4.90
N ALA A 51 -6.76 10.49 -4.35
CA ALA A 51 -7.10 10.48 -2.93
C ALA A 51 -5.86 10.30 -2.04
N LEU A 52 -4.99 9.33 -2.34
CA LEU A 52 -3.78 9.07 -1.55
C LEU A 52 -2.70 10.12 -1.78
N GLY A 53 -2.58 10.70 -2.97
CA GLY A 53 -1.66 11.81 -3.24
C GLY A 53 -1.99 13.05 -2.42
N ARG A 54 -3.27 13.35 -2.20
CA ARG A 54 -3.71 14.42 -1.28
C ARG A 54 -3.36 14.13 0.19
N ILE A 55 -3.30 12.85 0.57
CA ILE A 55 -3.04 12.40 1.95
C ILE A 55 -1.53 12.26 2.24
N GLU A 56 -0.72 11.90 1.24
CA GLU A 56 0.73 11.70 1.37
C GLU A 56 1.44 12.93 1.95
N SER A 57 0.98 14.13 1.59
CA SER A 57 1.43 15.41 2.16
C SER A 57 1.23 15.57 3.67
N LYS A 58 0.54 14.64 4.34
CA LYS A 58 0.15 14.70 5.76
C LYS A 58 0.85 13.65 6.64
N GLY A 59 2.11 13.33 6.35
CA GLY A 59 2.88 12.35 7.14
C GLY A 59 2.46 10.90 6.87
N VAL A 60 2.07 10.59 5.64
CA VAL A 60 1.67 9.24 5.22
C VAL A 60 2.58 8.79 4.08
N TYR A 61 3.22 7.64 4.25
CA TYR A 61 3.98 6.99 3.18
C TYR A 61 3.08 6.06 2.38
N VAL A 62 2.93 6.35 1.09
CA VAL A 62 2.12 5.56 0.16
C VAL A 62 3.03 4.70 -0.71
N VAL A 63 3.14 3.43 -0.37
CA VAL A 63 3.96 2.46 -1.11
C VAL A 63 3.11 1.76 -2.16
N TRP A 64 3.45 1.96 -3.43
CA TRP A 64 2.79 1.27 -4.54
C TRP A 64 3.56 0.00 -4.91
N ALA A 65 2.99 -1.17 -4.63
CA ALA A 65 3.55 -2.43 -5.09
C ALA A 65 3.16 -2.65 -6.56
N LYS A 66 3.95 -2.06 -7.47
CA LYS A 66 3.80 -2.27 -8.91
C LYS A 66 4.66 -3.44 -9.36
N GLN A 67 4.10 -4.33 -10.18
CA GLN A 67 4.88 -5.28 -10.96
C GLN A 67 4.37 -5.28 -12.41
N PRO A 68 5.26 -5.23 -13.41
CA PRO A 68 4.86 -5.33 -14.82
C PRO A 68 4.10 -6.63 -15.10
N GLU A 69 4.52 -7.72 -14.47
CA GLU A 69 3.93 -9.06 -14.59
C GLU A 69 3.15 -9.39 -13.32
N LYS A 70 1.86 -9.01 -13.31
CA LYS A 70 1.01 -8.94 -12.10
C LYS A 70 0.78 -10.31 -11.43
N GLU A 71 0.78 -11.41 -12.20
CA GLU A 71 0.58 -12.79 -11.72
C GLU A 71 1.72 -13.32 -10.83
N ARG A 72 2.86 -12.61 -10.79
CA ARG A 72 4.07 -13.04 -10.06
C ARG A 72 4.39 -12.17 -8.85
N LEU A 73 3.49 -11.27 -8.43
CA LEU A 73 3.72 -10.47 -7.22
C LEU A 73 3.64 -11.35 -5.96
N ARG A 74 4.79 -11.91 -5.58
CA ARG A 74 4.98 -12.68 -4.35
C ARG A 74 5.35 -11.76 -3.19
N ILE A 75 5.15 -12.24 -1.96
CA ILE A 75 5.46 -11.49 -0.74
C ILE A 75 6.89 -10.93 -0.73
N GLY A 76 7.89 -11.70 -1.19
CA GLY A 76 9.28 -11.23 -1.26
C GLY A 76 9.47 -10.03 -2.18
N GLY A 77 8.71 -9.94 -3.28
CA GLY A 77 8.74 -8.80 -4.20
C GLY A 77 8.08 -7.56 -3.59
N ILE A 78 6.98 -7.75 -2.87
CA ILE A 78 6.31 -6.68 -2.11
C ILE A 78 7.24 -6.13 -1.02
N MET A 79 7.85 -7.00 -0.22
CA MET A 79 8.82 -6.60 0.82
C MET A 79 9.98 -5.83 0.21
N ALA A 80 10.52 -6.30 -0.91
CA ALA A 80 11.62 -5.63 -1.60
C ALA A 80 11.22 -4.24 -2.12
N ALA A 81 10.00 -4.08 -2.63
CA ALA A 81 9.48 -2.77 -3.06
C ALA A 81 9.33 -1.81 -1.88
N MET A 82 8.84 -2.28 -0.73
CA MET A 82 8.74 -1.46 0.49
C MET A 82 10.11 -1.04 1.02
N ILE A 83 11.09 -1.95 1.05
CA ILE A 83 12.45 -1.65 1.51
C ILE A 83 13.09 -0.58 0.61
N ARG A 84 12.97 -0.72 -0.71
CA ARG A 84 13.45 0.29 -1.67
C ARG A 84 12.77 1.63 -1.52
N PHE A 85 11.47 1.64 -1.23
CA PHE A 85 10.74 2.88 -0.96
C PHE A 85 11.35 3.64 0.23
N PHE A 86 11.85 2.94 1.24
CA PHE A 86 12.55 3.55 2.38
C PHE A 86 14.03 3.88 2.12
N GLY A 87 14.53 3.68 0.89
CA GLY A 87 15.88 4.03 0.48
C GLY A 87 16.95 2.99 0.82
N GLU A 88 16.57 1.74 1.14
CA GLU A 88 17.51 0.64 1.37
C GLU A 88 17.48 -0.40 0.24
N ASP A 89 18.59 -1.11 0.04
CA ASP A 89 18.63 -2.28 -0.83
C ASP A 89 18.12 -3.54 -0.11
N PRO A 90 17.22 -4.31 -0.74
CA PRO A 90 16.62 -5.47 -0.12
C PRO A 90 17.61 -6.63 -0.05
N ARG A 91 17.72 -7.22 1.14
CA ARG A 91 18.52 -8.44 1.33
C ARG A 91 18.01 -9.60 0.46
N ARG A 92 18.94 -10.44 -0.02
CA ARG A 92 18.63 -11.59 -0.90
C ARG A 92 17.87 -12.68 -0.17
N ASP A 93 18.35 -13.04 1.03
CA ASP A 93 17.71 -14.01 1.91
C ASP A 93 16.35 -13.51 2.44
N MET A 94 15.37 -14.41 2.54
CA MET A 94 13.99 -14.07 2.90
C MET A 94 13.86 -13.72 4.39
N GLU A 95 14.55 -14.42 5.26
CA GLU A 95 14.51 -14.16 6.71
C GLU A 95 15.17 -12.82 7.00
N ALA A 96 16.37 -12.61 6.45
CA ALA A 96 17.11 -11.38 6.59
C ALA A 96 16.35 -10.17 6.00
N ARG A 97 15.63 -10.35 4.89
CA ARG A 97 14.75 -9.33 4.30
C ARG A 97 13.53 -9.04 5.19
N THR A 98 12.95 -10.07 5.81
CA THR A 98 11.81 -9.92 6.73
C THR A 98 12.21 -9.10 7.94
N GLU A 99 13.38 -9.38 8.53
CA GLU A 99 13.88 -8.62 9.69
C GLU A 99 14.27 -7.19 9.29
N GLN A 100 14.88 -7.01 8.12
CA GLN A 100 15.17 -5.67 7.57
C GLN A 100 13.89 -4.83 7.45
N LEU A 101 12.84 -5.39 6.85
CA LEU A 101 11.56 -4.69 6.73
C LEU A 101 10.93 -4.44 8.10
N ARG A 102 11.00 -5.39 9.03
CA ARG A 102 10.48 -5.22 10.40
C ARG A 102 11.14 -4.05 11.11
N ARG A 103 12.48 -3.94 11.02
CA ARG A 103 13.24 -2.80 11.56
C ARG A 103 12.81 -1.49 10.93
N LEU A 104 12.73 -1.43 9.60
CA LEU A 104 12.31 -0.24 8.86
C LEU A 104 10.90 0.21 9.24
N LEU A 105 9.94 -0.71 9.25
CA LEU A 105 8.56 -0.43 9.66
C LEU A 105 8.53 0.09 11.10
N GLY A 106 9.24 -0.55 12.04
CA GLY A 106 9.27 -0.13 13.44
C GLY A 106 9.91 1.24 13.69
N MET A 107 10.82 1.69 12.83
CA MET A 107 11.37 3.05 12.88
C MET A 107 10.41 4.05 12.25
N LYS A 108 9.98 3.79 11.00
CA LYS A 108 9.17 4.75 10.22
C LYS A 108 7.75 4.90 10.76
N SER A 109 7.16 3.85 11.34
CA SER A 109 5.81 3.90 11.89
C SER A 109 5.65 4.76 13.13
N LYS A 110 6.74 5.28 13.70
CA LYS A 110 6.70 6.21 14.84
C LYS A 110 6.20 7.58 14.39
N ASP A 111 6.68 8.04 13.23
CA ASP A 111 6.43 9.39 12.74
C ASP A 111 5.48 9.41 11.52
N HIS A 112 5.34 8.28 10.83
CA HIS A 112 4.58 8.19 9.59
C HIS A 112 3.59 7.03 9.62
N ARG A 113 2.41 7.23 9.01
CA ARG A 113 1.52 6.11 8.67
C ARG A 113 1.98 5.51 7.36
N ILE A 114 1.91 4.19 7.24
CA ILE A 114 2.39 3.48 6.04
C ILE A 114 1.20 2.79 5.41
N VAL A 115 0.94 3.09 4.13
CA VAL A 115 -0.11 2.49 3.33
C VAL A 115 0.53 1.73 2.18
N LEU A 116 0.21 0.44 2.08
CA LEU A 116 0.59 -0.39 0.94
C LEU A 116 -0.59 -0.46 -0.02
N VAL A 117 -0.37 -0.05 -1.26
CA VAL A 117 -1.36 -0.13 -2.35
C VAL A 117 -0.96 -1.25 -3.30
N ILE A 118 -1.91 -2.15 -3.56
CA ILE A 118 -1.77 -3.25 -4.50
C ILE A 118 -2.89 -3.12 -5.53
N ASP A 119 -2.50 -2.95 -6.79
CA ASP A 119 -3.44 -2.94 -7.91
C ASP A 119 -3.70 -4.37 -8.40
N GLU A 120 -4.88 -4.62 -8.95
CA GLU A 120 -5.34 -5.96 -9.37
C GLU A 120 -5.11 -7.05 -8.30
N ALA A 121 -5.42 -6.75 -7.04
CA ALA A 121 -5.19 -7.69 -5.92
C ALA A 121 -5.88 -9.05 -6.10
N HIS A 122 -6.89 -9.15 -6.97
CA HIS A 122 -7.54 -10.40 -7.34
C HIS A 122 -6.57 -11.40 -8.02
N ALA A 123 -5.50 -10.92 -8.64
CA ALA A 123 -4.47 -11.74 -9.28
C ALA A 123 -3.41 -12.28 -8.29
N LEU A 124 -3.47 -11.88 -7.01
CA LEU A 124 -2.52 -12.35 -6.02
C LEU A 124 -2.73 -13.82 -5.66
N HIS A 125 -1.64 -14.58 -5.59
CA HIS A 125 -1.67 -15.94 -5.07
C HIS A 125 -2.17 -15.95 -3.61
N ARG A 126 -2.99 -16.96 -3.24
CA ARG A 126 -3.58 -17.12 -1.89
C ARG A 126 -2.54 -17.05 -0.78
N ASN A 127 -1.35 -17.62 -0.99
CA ASN A 127 -0.27 -17.58 0.00
C ASN A 127 0.30 -16.16 0.20
N THR A 128 0.34 -15.34 -0.85
CA THR A 128 0.74 -13.92 -0.73
C THR A 128 -0.28 -13.16 0.12
N MET A 129 -1.58 -13.38 -0.09
CA MET A 129 -2.63 -12.77 0.74
C MET A 129 -2.51 -13.16 2.22
N ARG A 130 -2.26 -14.44 2.51
CA ARG A 130 -2.01 -14.90 3.89
C ARG A 130 -0.76 -14.25 4.50
N ALA A 131 0.31 -14.14 3.72
CA ALA A 131 1.55 -13.51 4.16
C ALA A 131 1.39 -12.00 4.41
N LEU A 132 0.62 -11.30 3.57
CA LEU A 132 0.28 -9.88 3.77
C LEU A 132 -0.49 -9.65 5.08
N LYS A 133 -1.46 -10.52 5.40
CA LYS A 133 -2.17 -10.46 6.68
C LYS A 133 -1.23 -10.63 7.88
N ARG A 134 -0.20 -11.48 7.76
CA ARG A 134 0.83 -11.64 8.81
C ARG A 134 1.75 -10.41 8.89
N LEU A 135 2.19 -9.89 7.74
CA LEU A 135 3.04 -8.70 7.66
C LEU A 135 2.36 -7.48 8.26
N LEU A 136 1.05 -7.31 8.03
CA LEU A 136 0.26 -6.26 8.63
C LEU A 136 0.42 -6.31 10.16
N LYS A 137 0.22 -7.48 10.78
CA LYS A 137 0.39 -7.69 12.24
C LYS A 137 1.81 -7.41 12.75
N LEU A 138 2.86 -7.66 11.96
CA LEU A 138 4.25 -7.39 12.37
C LEU A 138 4.50 -5.89 12.60
N GLY A 139 3.87 -5.02 11.81
CA GLY A 139 3.91 -3.56 12.04
C GLY A 139 3.16 -3.10 13.29
N PHE A 140 2.26 -3.93 13.83
CA PHE A 140 1.49 -3.65 15.05
C PHE A 140 2.18 -4.10 16.33
N GLY A 141 2.88 -5.24 16.31
CA GLY A 141 3.42 -5.88 17.51
C GLY A 141 4.27 -4.95 18.39
N ARG A 142 5.09 -4.06 17.78
CA ARG A 142 5.93 -3.12 18.55
C ARG A 142 5.18 -1.99 19.26
N ARG A 143 3.94 -1.67 18.87
CA ARG A 143 3.15 -0.64 19.59
C ARG A 143 2.35 -1.19 20.77
N MET A 144 2.31 -2.51 20.95
CA MET A 144 1.68 -3.17 22.10
C MET A 144 2.68 -3.72 23.13
N GLY A 145 3.97 -3.38 23.03
CA GLY A 145 4.95 -3.75 24.06
C GLY A 145 5.34 -5.24 24.08
N LEU A 146 5.40 -5.90 22.91
CA LEU A 146 6.11 -7.16 22.72
C LEU A 146 7.50 -6.92 22.13
#